data_AF-A0A7W0QQS6-F1
#
_entry.id   AF-A0A7W0QQS6-F1
#
_cell.length_a   1.000
_cell.length_b   1.000
_cell.length_c   1.000
_cell.angle_alpha   90.00
_cell.angle_beta   90.00
_cell.angle_gamma   90.00
#
_symmetry.space_group_name_H-M   'P 1'
#
loop_
_entity.id
_entity.type
_entity.pdbx_description
1 polymer ?
#
loop_
_entity_poly.entity_id
_entity_poly.type
_entity_poly.pdbx_seq_one_letter_code
_entity_poly.pdbx_strand_id
1 'polypeptide(L)'
;MTSRFRTLVALVAFLLIAGSVGTALAQDNQETYDDISEEMADIRGLDLLEPIDVEVKTREQLQEETREDLETDYPQTERDDDQRVLVAFGLMEPDQDLGDLYVDLLGEQVAGYYDPETDEMVVVASRNPDELSAADRVTFAHEVVHALQDQHYDLETYNDLRLDGTSDESLAVTALIEGDATLAQIDFILGDIRLARDFLAELEGEDISTDQLDSAPSIISETLLFPYGQGQEFAQFLYDEGGWDMIDDAYANPPTTTEQILHPEKYLEGEEGIDVASPDPTAGPGDGWRTIDEDTMGEFQISILLGEGGDLSERQVEVASEGWGGDAYTVSATEDEEVIVWQSEWDSTG
;
A
#
# COMPACT_ATOMS: atom_id res chain seq x y z
N MET A 1 -14.68 11.95 12.92
CA MET A 1 -13.76 11.25 13.84
C MET A 1 -13.26 10.14 12.95
N THR A 2 -12.15 10.42 12.26
CA THR A 2 -11.63 9.58 11.17
C THR A 2 -11.17 8.26 11.77
N SER A 3 -11.55 7.14 11.14
CA SER A 3 -11.04 5.82 11.51
C SER A 3 -9.53 5.74 11.27
N ARG A 4 -8.84 5.03 12.15
CA ARG A 4 -7.41 5.22 12.43
C ARG A 4 -6.52 4.12 11.84
N PHE A 5 -7.13 3.04 11.32
CA PHE A 5 -6.49 2.04 10.46
C PHE A 5 -6.10 2.60 9.06
N ARG A 6 -6.74 3.71 8.65
CA ARG A 6 -6.43 4.45 7.41
C ARG A 6 -5.01 4.98 7.39
N THR A 7 -4.49 5.39 8.55
CA THR A 7 -3.12 5.85 8.71
C THR A 7 -2.13 4.71 8.47
N LEU A 8 -2.47 3.46 8.81
CA LEU A 8 -1.60 2.31 8.55
C LEU A 8 -1.50 2.01 7.05
N VAL A 9 -2.62 2.01 6.33
CA VAL A 9 -2.66 1.82 4.86
C VAL A 9 -2.02 3.01 4.13
N ALA A 10 -2.25 4.23 4.62
CA ALA A 10 -1.65 5.44 4.06
C ALA A 10 -0.14 5.50 4.33
N LEU A 11 0.35 5.17 5.52
CA LEU A 11 1.78 5.20 5.83
C LEU A 11 2.58 4.15 5.04
N VAL A 12 1.95 3.05 4.59
CA VAL A 12 2.62 2.10 3.67
C VAL A 12 2.91 2.76 2.32
N ALA A 13 2.07 3.71 1.89
CA ALA A 13 2.28 4.53 0.71
C ALA A 13 3.14 5.79 0.97
N PHE A 14 3.46 6.09 2.23
CA PHE A 14 4.12 7.32 2.66
C PHE A 14 5.26 7.03 3.63
N LEU A 15 6.46 6.87 3.08
CA LEU A 15 7.68 7.12 3.84
C LEU A 15 8.13 8.56 3.52
N LEU A 16 8.06 9.44 4.50
CA LEU A 16 8.31 10.88 4.36
C LEU A 16 9.64 11.30 5.02
N ILE A 17 10.36 12.18 4.32
CA ILE A 17 11.33 13.20 4.76
C ILE A 17 12.72 12.81 5.33
N ALA A 18 13.75 13.45 4.73
CA ALA A 18 15.18 13.20 4.87
C ALA A 18 15.98 14.07 5.87
N GLY A 19 16.98 13.43 6.47
CA GLY A 19 18.21 14.03 7.00
C GLY A 19 19.40 13.92 6.02
N SER A 20 19.77 15.04 5.41
CA SER A 20 20.79 15.14 4.34
C SER A 20 22.22 14.69 4.71
N VAL A 21 22.66 13.50 4.27
CA VAL A 21 24.10 13.15 4.09
C VAL A 21 24.29 12.14 2.91
N GLY A 22 23.75 12.41 1.71
CA GLY A 22 23.84 11.48 0.55
C GLY A 22 24.53 11.99 -0.72
N THR A 23 24.79 13.30 -0.83
CA THR A 23 25.04 14.03 -2.10
C THR A 23 26.21 13.56 -2.99
N ALA A 24 27.12 12.72 -2.50
CA ALA A 24 28.26 12.24 -3.29
C ALA A 24 27.96 10.97 -4.11
N LEU A 25 27.07 10.09 -3.65
CA LEU A 25 26.76 8.80 -4.30
C LEU A 25 25.78 8.95 -5.45
N ALA A 26 24.81 9.86 -5.33
CA ALA A 26 23.89 10.21 -6.42
C ALA A 26 24.64 10.72 -7.66
N GLN A 27 25.69 11.54 -7.46
CA GLN A 27 26.45 12.14 -8.57
C GLN A 27 27.22 11.14 -9.44
N ASP A 28 27.71 10.03 -8.87
CA ASP A 28 28.49 9.04 -9.62
C ASP A 28 27.61 8.13 -10.49
N ASN A 29 26.29 8.03 -10.20
CA ASN A 29 25.32 7.23 -10.95
C ASN A 29 24.30 8.05 -11.75
N GLN A 30 24.45 9.38 -11.82
CA GLN A 30 23.46 10.28 -12.43
C GLN A 30 23.09 9.90 -13.87
N GLU A 31 24.06 9.53 -14.71
CA GLU A 31 23.79 9.13 -16.10
C GLU A 31 22.85 7.90 -16.16
N THR A 32 23.01 6.94 -15.25
CA THR A 32 22.13 5.76 -15.16
C THR A 32 20.72 6.14 -14.69
N TYR A 33 20.61 7.05 -13.74
CA TYR A 33 19.30 7.53 -13.27
C TYR A 33 18.56 8.30 -14.36
N ASP A 34 19.26 9.18 -15.09
CA ASP A 34 18.70 9.92 -16.21
C ASP A 34 18.22 8.95 -17.32
N ASP A 35 19.05 7.96 -17.68
CA ASP A 35 18.71 6.95 -18.69
C ASP A 35 17.47 6.13 -18.29
N ILE A 36 17.38 5.66 -17.04
CA ILE A 36 16.20 4.92 -16.56
C ILE A 36 14.96 5.84 -16.53
N SER A 37 15.13 7.11 -16.16
CA SER A 37 14.02 8.06 -16.10
C SER A 37 13.41 8.31 -17.48
N GLU A 38 14.26 8.49 -18.50
CA GLU A 38 13.82 8.61 -19.90
C GLU A 38 13.15 7.32 -20.40
N GLU A 39 13.71 6.15 -20.08
CA GLU A 39 13.14 4.85 -20.47
C GLU A 39 11.77 4.60 -19.83
N MET A 40 11.60 4.93 -18.55
CA MET A 40 10.32 4.77 -17.86
C MET A 40 9.25 5.74 -18.37
N ALA A 41 9.62 6.97 -18.70
CA ALA A 41 8.73 7.92 -19.37
C ALA A 41 8.21 7.35 -20.71
N ASP A 42 9.10 6.73 -21.49
CA ASP A 42 8.74 6.07 -22.75
C ASP A 42 7.88 4.81 -22.54
N ILE A 43 8.19 3.99 -21.53
CA ILE A 43 7.42 2.77 -21.19
C ILE A 43 6.00 3.15 -20.79
N ARG A 44 5.87 4.07 -19.82
CA ARG A 44 4.60 4.47 -19.24
C ARG A 44 3.78 5.41 -20.13
N GLY A 45 4.43 6.07 -21.08
CA GLY A 45 3.80 7.04 -21.97
C GLY A 45 3.52 8.40 -21.33
N LEU A 46 4.17 8.71 -20.21
CA LEU A 46 4.08 9.98 -19.50
C LEU A 46 5.38 10.77 -19.67
N ASP A 47 5.29 11.99 -20.21
CA ASP A 47 6.45 12.86 -20.38
C ASP A 47 7.03 13.25 -19.01
N LEU A 48 8.35 13.17 -18.83
CA LEU A 48 9.02 13.75 -17.67
C LEU A 48 8.96 15.29 -17.74
N LEU A 49 8.16 15.92 -16.89
CA LEU A 49 7.91 17.36 -16.88
C LEU A 49 9.00 18.13 -16.12
N GLU A 50 9.46 17.56 -15.01
CA GLU A 50 10.51 18.10 -14.16
C GLU A 50 11.58 17.04 -13.86
N PRO A 51 12.87 17.44 -13.70
CA PRO A 51 13.93 16.50 -13.34
C PRO A 51 13.68 15.87 -11.97
N ILE A 52 14.07 14.60 -11.81
CA ILE A 52 13.98 13.89 -10.53
C ILE A 52 15.27 14.11 -9.74
N ASP A 53 15.14 14.68 -8.54
CA ASP A 53 16.26 14.87 -7.61
C ASP A 53 16.44 13.62 -6.75
N VAL A 54 17.57 12.92 -6.94
CA VAL A 54 17.87 11.66 -6.25
C VAL A 54 18.76 11.86 -5.03
N GLU A 55 18.24 11.47 -3.86
CA GLU A 55 18.97 11.30 -2.62
C GLU A 55 19.30 9.83 -2.38
N VAL A 56 20.45 9.57 -1.77
CA VAL A 56 20.87 8.22 -1.38
C VAL A 56 20.96 8.13 0.13
N LYS A 57 20.25 7.17 0.72
CA LYS A 57 20.26 6.89 2.17
C LYS A 57 20.76 5.49 2.47
N THR A 58 21.27 5.28 3.68
CA THR A 58 21.54 3.94 4.20
C THR A 58 20.29 3.36 4.88
N ARG A 59 20.20 2.03 4.98
CA ARG A 59 19.14 1.35 5.74
C ARG A 59 19.04 1.83 7.19
N GLU A 60 20.17 2.13 7.82
CA GLU A 60 20.20 2.64 9.21
C GLU A 60 19.58 4.03 9.34
N GLN A 61 19.76 4.89 8.32
CA GLN A 61 19.11 6.20 8.28
C GLN A 61 17.60 6.06 8.08
N LEU A 62 17.19 5.22 7.13
CA LEU A 62 15.78 4.97 6.87
C LEU A 62 15.06 4.44 8.12
N GLN A 63 15.63 3.45 8.81
CA GLN A 63 15.03 2.91 10.04
C GLN A 63 14.91 3.92 11.19
N GLU A 64 15.79 4.92 11.25
CA GLU A 64 15.69 5.97 12.25
C GLU A 64 14.63 7.00 11.85
N GLU A 65 14.59 7.42 10.59
CA GLU A 65 13.58 8.32 10.04
C GLU A 65 12.18 7.71 10.19
N THR A 66 11.97 6.46 9.72
CA THR A 66 10.69 5.74 9.90
C THR A 66 10.23 5.69 11.35
N ARG A 67 11.16 5.60 12.31
CA ARG A 67 10.80 5.61 13.74
C ARG A 67 10.37 7.01 14.19
N GLU A 68 11.05 8.06 13.74
CA GLU A 68 10.68 9.46 14.03
C GLU A 68 9.33 9.83 13.40
N ASP A 69 9.06 9.38 12.17
CA ASP A 69 7.81 9.61 11.45
C ASP A 69 6.67 8.85 12.12
N LEU A 70 6.89 7.58 12.49
CA LEU A 70 5.91 6.81 13.26
C LEU A 70 5.52 7.49 14.57
N GLU A 71 6.47 8.13 15.26
CA GLU A 71 6.18 8.89 16.48
C GLU A 71 5.37 10.16 16.22
N THR A 72 5.54 10.78 15.05
CA THR A 72 4.93 12.06 14.68
C THR A 72 3.54 11.87 14.08
N ASP A 73 3.41 10.95 13.12
CA ASP A 73 2.23 10.78 12.28
C ASP A 73 1.33 9.64 12.75
N TYR A 74 1.87 8.71 13.56
CA TYR A 74 1.12 7.64 14.19
C TYR A 74 1.31 7.56 15.71
N PRO A 75 0.74 8.53 16.47
CA PRO A 75 0.94 8.63 17.91
C PRO A 75 0.57 7.33 18.63
N GLN A 76 1.29 7.02 19.72
CA GLN A 76 1.09 5.77 20.49
C GLN A 76 -0.38 5.49 20.84
N THR A 77 -1.15 6.52 21.19
CA THR A 77 -2.58 6.35 21.54
C THR A 77 -3.44 5.85 20.37
N GLU A 78 -3.05 6.15 19.14
CA GLU A 78 -3.75 5.68 17.94
C GLU A 78 -3.31 4.25 17.62
N ARG A 79 -2.01 3.96 17.67
CA ARG A 79 -1.46 2.59 17.58
C ARG A 79 -2.12 1.64 18.59
N ASP A 80 -2.28 2.08 19.83
CA ASP A 80 -2.92 1.29 20.88
C ASP A 80 -4.40 1.01 20.55
N ASP A 81 -5.11 1.97 19.96
CA ASP A 81 -6.51 1.80 19.57
C ASP A 81 -6.64 0.83 18.38
N ASP A 82 -5.80 0.98 17.35
CA ASP A 82 -5.84 0.11 16.17
C ASP A 82 -5.41 -1.32 16.49
N GLN A 83 -4.39 -1.50 17.34
CA GLN A 83 -4.03 -2.81 17.86
C GLN A 83 -5.22 -3.47 18.57
N ARG A 84 -5.99 -2.72 19.37
CA ARG A 84 -7.19 -3.25 20.02
C ARG A 84 -8.29 -3.62 19.04
N VAL A 85 -8.44 -2.87 17.94
CA VAL A 85 -9.36 -3.22 16.85
C VAL A 85 -8.95 -4.55 16.22
N LEU A 86 -7.70 -4.69 15.81
CA LEU A 86 -7.17 -5.93 15.22
C LEU A 86 -7.34 -7.13 16.15
N VAL A 87 -7.01 -6.96 17.43
CA VAL A 87 -7.20 -8.00 18.46
C VAL A 87 -8.67 -8.34 18.64
N ALA A 88 -9.58 -7.36 18.64
CA ALA A 88 -11.02 -7.59 18.80
C ALA A 88 -11.62 -8.39 17.63
N PHE A 89 -11.14 -8.17 16.40
CA PHE A 89 -11.49 -8.98 15.23
C PHE A 89 -10.78 -10.34 15.20
N GLY A 90 -9.77 -10.55 16.04
CA GLY A 90 -8.96 -11.78 16.08
C GLY A 90 -7.91 -11.84 14.98
N LEU A 91 -7.53 -10.70 14.41
CA LEU A 91 -6.55 -10.55 13.32
C LEU A 91 -5.11 -10.32 13.83
N MET A 92 -4.93 -10.16 15.14
CA MET A 92 -3.64 -9.95 15.80
C MET A 92 -3.66 -10.54 17.21
N GLU A 93 -2.54 -11.08 17.67
CA GLU A 93 -2.40 -11.57 19.04
C GLU A 93 -2.22 -10.40 20.04
N PRO A 94 -2.81 -10.47 21.26
CA PRO A 94 -2.76 -9.35 22.21
C PRO A 94 -1.37 -8.95 22.73
N ASP A 95 -0.37 -9.82 22.61
CA ASP A 95 1.00 -9.59 23.08
C ASP A 95 1.96 -9.12 21.97
N GLN A 96 1.48 -9.02 20.73
CA GLN A 96 2.20 -8.35 19.66
C GLN A 96 2.17 -6.83 19.84
N ASP A 97 3.16 -6.12 19.29
CA ASP A 97 3.23 -4.66 19.29
C ASP A 97 3.11 -4.15 17.85
N LEU A 98 2.03 -3.43 17.56
CA LEU A 98 1.74 -2.95 16.21
C LEU A 98 2.79 -1.96 15.70
N GLY A 99 3.34 -1.13 16.59
CA GLY A 99 4.36 -0.15 16.23
C GLY A 99 5.69 -0.81 15.88
N ASP A 100 6.14 -1.77 16.70
CA ASP A 100 7.37 -2.51 16.44
C ASP A 100 7.23 -3.35 15.15
N LEU A 101 6.09 -4.02 14.93
CA LEU A 101 5.81 -4.73 13.68
C LEU A 101 5.94 -3.80 12.47
N TYR A 102 5.42 -2.58 12.57
CA TYR A 102 5.48 -1.60 11.50
C TYR A 102 6.92 -1.17 11.16
N VAL A 103 7.70 -0.80 12.18
CA VAL A 103 9.11 -0.40 12.01
C VAL A 103 9.95 -1.55 11.45
N ASP A 104 9.74 -2.76 11.96
CA ASP A 104 10.49 -3.94 11.54
C ASP A 104 10.15 -4.31 10.09
N LEU A 105 8.86 -4.23 9.70
CA LEU A 105 8.41 -4.57 8.35
C LEU A 105 8.88 -3.54 7.32
N LEU A 106 8.69 -2.24 7.57
CA LEU A 106 9.17 -1.19 6.65
C LEU A 106 10.70 -1.17 6.56
N GLY A 107 11.39 -1.34 7.68
CA GLY A 107 12.85 -1.40 7.70
C GLY A 107 13.43 -2.62 6.96
N GLU A 108 12.63 -3.69 6.76
CA GLU A 108 12.99 -4.86 5.97
C GLU A 108 12.70 -4.66 4.48
N GLN A 109 11.52 -4.14 4.13
CA GLN A 109 10.96 -4.18 2.78
C GLN A 109 11.30 -2.97 1.90
N VAL A 110 11.61 -1.81 2.49
CA VAL A 110 11.80 -0.58 1.69
C VAL A 110 13.20 -0.53 1.09
N ALA A 111 13.27 -0.55 -0.24
CA ALA A 111 14.50 -0.43 -1.03
C ALA A 111 14.69 0.96 -1.65
N GLY A 112 13.63 1.76 -1.71
CA GLY A 112 13.57 3.13 -2.22
C GLY A 112 12.15 3.66 -2.05
N TYR A 113 11.98 4.96 -2.22
CA TYR A 113 10.66 5.61 -2.24
C TYR A 113 10.73 6.98 -2.93
N TYR A 114 9.63 7.42 -3.54
CA TYR A 114 9.37 8.80 -3.94
C TYR A 114 8.45 9.49 -2.93
N ASP A 115 8.79 10.72 -2.57
CA ASP A 115 8.03 11.57 -1.65
C ASP A 115 7.33 12.69 -2.44
N PRO A 116 6.00 12.63 -2.64
CA PRO A 116 5.27 13.66 -3.39
C PRO A 116 5.08 14.98 -2.62
N GLU A 117 5.36 15.04 -1.31
CA GLU A 117 5.31 16.33 -0.59
C GLU A 117 6.59 17.15 -0.79
N THR A 118 7.71 16.47 -1.03
CA THR A 118 9.03 17.11 -1.19
C THR A 118 9.58 17.04 -2.61
N ASP A 119 8.94 16.29 -3.51
CA ASP A 119 9.41 15.96 -4.85
C ASP A 119 10.77 15.23 -4.84
N GLU A 120 11.11 14.55 -3.73
CA GLU A 120 12.42 13.91 -3.53
C GLU A 120 12.35 12.40 -3.76
N MET A 121 13.34 11.89 -4.49
CA MET A 121 13.53 10.48 -4.77
C MET A 121 14.60 9.90 -3.85
N VAL A 122 14.26 8.94 -3.00
CA VAL A 122 15.22 8.29 -2.10
C VAL A 122 15.52 6.88 -2.56
N VAL A 123 16.80 6.60 -2.84
CA VAL A 123 17.28 5.24 -3.10
C VAL A 123 18.07 4.75 -1.89
N VAL A 124 17.71 3.57 -1.37
CA VAL A 124 18.45 2.95 -0.28
C VAL A 124 19.60 2.15 -0.87
N ALA A 125 20.83 2.66 -0.76
CA ALA A 125 21.98 2.01 -1.36
C ALA A 125 22.13 0.57 -0.85
N SER A 126 22.17 -0.39 -1.78
CA SER A 126 22.60 -1.76 -1.51
C SER A 126 24.07 -1.79 -1.03
N ARG A 127 24.53 -2.98 -0.60
CA ARG A 127 25.82 -3.18 0.10
C ARG A 127 27.06 -2.65 -0.63
N ASN A 128 26.96 -2.32 -1.93
CA ASN A 128 28.04 -1.72 -2.71
C ASN A 128 27.65 -0.31 -3.20
N PRO A 129 28.21 0.77 -2.63
CA PRO A 129 27.82 2.14 -2.97
C PRO A 129 28.33 2.63 -4.33
N ASP A 130 29.19 1.87 -5.02
CA ASP A 130 29.89 2.33 -6.24
C ASP A 130 29.18 1.94 -7.56
N GLU A 131 28.19 1.02 -7.55
CA GLU A 131 27.46 0.57 -8.75
C GLU A 131 26.08 0.03 -8.36
N LEU A 132 25.03 0.45 -9.07
CA LEU A 132 23.65 -0.03 -8.85
C LEU A 132 23.53 -1.50 -9.23
N SER A 133 22.95 -2.31 -8.35
CA SER A 133 22.55 -3.69 -8.64
C SER A 133 21.37 -3.76 -9.62
N ALA A 134 21.03 -4.96 -10.11
CA ALA A 134 19.84 -5.10 -10.94
C ALA A 134 18.57 -4.77 -10.13
N ALA A 135 18.50 -5.18 -8.86
CA ALA A 135 17.44 -4.82 -7.93
C ALA A 135 17.34 -3.30 -7.72
N ASP A 136 18.46 -2.60 -7.47
CA ASP A 136 18.46 -1.14 -7.28
C ASP A 136 17.90 -0.40 -8.50
N ARG A 137 18.24 -0.87 -9.71
CA ARG A 137 17.71 -0.29 -10.98
C ARG A 137 16.22 -0.54 -11.15
N VAL A 138 15.73 -1.72 -10.76
CA VAL A 138 14.30 -2.09 -10.83
C VAL A 138 13.47 -1.33 -9.80
N THR A 139 14.00 -1.15 -8.59
CA THR A 139 13.40 -0.28 -7.57
C THR A 139 13.36 1.15 -8.06
N PHE A 140 14.48 1.71 -8.53
CA PHE A 140 14.49 3.06 -9.07
C PHE A 140 13.50 3.27 -10.23
N ALA A 141 13.38 2.29 -11.11
CA ALA A 141 12.39 2.34 -12.19
C ALA A 141 10.94 2.41 -11.69
N HIS A 142 10.60 1.70 -10.60
CA HIS A 142 9.29 1.80 -9.95
C HIS A 142 9.04 3.21 -9.43
N GLU A 143 10.00 3.74 -8.68
CA GLU A 143 9.85 5.07 -8.08
C GLU A 143 9.77 6.19 -9.12
N VAL A 144 10.49 6.07 -10.24
CA VAL A 144 10.33 7.01 -11.35
C VAL A 144 8.86 7.08 -11.81
N VAL A 145 8.13 5.97 -11.81
CA VAL A 145 6.71 5.99 -12.17
C VAL A 145 5.89 6.77 -11.15
N HIS A 146 6.20 6.70 -9.86
CA HIS A 146 5.57 7.57 -8.87
C HIS A 146 5.84 9.05 -9.13
N ALA A 147 7.09 9.41 -9.47
CA ALA A 147 7.40 10.78 -9.87
C ALA A 147 6.63 11.21 -11.14
N LEU A 148 6.48 10.32 -12.13
CA LEU A 148 5.66 10.61 -13.32
C LEU A 148 4.17 10.73 -12.96
N GLN A 149 3.64 9.85 -12.13
CA GLN A 149 2.25 9.91 -11.67
C GLN A 149 1.99 11.23 -10.95
N ASP A 150 2.89 11.66 -10.07
CA ASP A 150 2.76 12.90 -9.32
C ASP A 150 2.81 14.14 -10.23
N GLN A 151 3.77 14.19 -11.16
CA GLN A 151 3.89 15.29 -12.12
C GLN A 151 2.65 15.44 -13.03
N HIS A 152 1.88 14.37 -13.28
CA HIS A 152 0.71 14.40 -14.15
C HIS A 152 -0.63 14.43 -13.41
N TYR A 153 -0.70 13.82 -12.22
CA TYR A 153 -1.94 13.56 -11.50
C TYR A 153 -2.01 14.21 -10.12
N ASP A 154 -0.92 14.79 -9.61
CA ASP A 154 -0.85 15.45 -8.29
C ASP A 154 -1.19 14.45 -7.17
N LEU A 155 -0.22 13.59 -6.81
CA LEU A 155 -0.43 12.47 -5.89
C LEU A 155 -0.84 12.97 -4.49
N GLU A 156 -0.45 14.17 -4.09
CA GLU A 156 -0.94 14.81 -2.84
C GLU A 156 -2.48 14.80 -2.76
N THR A 157 -3.18 14.98 -3.88
CA THR A 157 -4.66 14.95 -3.88
C THR A 157 -5.24 13.58 -3.54
N TYR A 158 -4.53 12.50 -3.85
CA TYR A 158 -4.94 11.14 -3.48
C TYR A 158 -4.62 10.83 -2.03
N ASN A 159 -3.70 11.56 -1.41
CA ASN A 159 -3.41 11.43 0.02
C ASN A 159 -4.58 11.93 0.83
N ASP A 160 -5.10 13.11 0.47
CA ASP A 160 -6.32 13.64 1.07
C ASP A 160 -7.49 12.67 0.88
N LEU A 161 -7.65 12.11 -0.33
CA LEU A 161 -8.70 11.11 -0.60
C LEU A 161 -8.57 9.86 0.28
N ARG A 162 -7.36 9.30 0.40
CA ARG A 162 -7.07 8.12 1.24
C ARG A 162 -7.30 8.39 2.73
N LEU A 163 -6.92 9.57 3.21
CA LEU A 163 -7.04 9.95 4.63
C LEU A 163 -8.50 10.26 5.01
N ASP A 164 -9.27 10.85 4.10
CA ASP A 164 -10.69 11.17 4.32
C ASP A 164 -11.62 9.96 4.09
N GLY A 165 -11.28 9.08 3.14
CA GLY A 165 -12.01 7.87 2.73
C GLY A 165 -11.93 6.70 3.72
N THR A 166 -12.59 5.57 3.45
CA THR A 166 -12.50 4.36 4.31
C THR A 166 -11.18 3.60 4.12
N SER A 167 -10.84 2.64 4.99
CA SER A 167 -9.67 1.77 4.75
C SER A 167 -9.79 0.99 3.44
N ASP A 168 -11.00 0.52 3.08
CA ASP A 168 -11.28 -0.13 1.79
C ASP A 168 -11.02 0.81 0.60
N GLU A 169 -11.55 2.03 0.65
CA GLU A 169 -11.35 3.04 -0.39
C GLU A 169 -9.87 3.44 -0.51
N SER A 170 -9.21 3.67 0.61
CA SER A 170 -7.79 3.99 0.68
C SER A 170 -6.93 2.88 0.04
N LEU A 171 -7.25 1.62 0.34
CA LEU A 171 -6.53 0.48 -0.21
C LEU A 171 -6.79 0.30 -1.72
N ALA A 172 -8.01 0.59 -2.18
CA ALA A 172 -8.35 0.57 -3.61
C ALA A 172 -7.58 1.63 -4.40
N VAL A 173 -7.55 2.88 -3.92
CA VAL A 173 -6.75 3.96 -4.51
C VAL A 173 -5.26 3.59 -4.51
N THR A 174 -4.77 3.00 -3.43
CA THR A 174 -3.39 2.50 -3.33
C THR A 174 -3.09 1.47 -4.41
N ALA A 175 -4.00 0.52 -4.64
CA ALA A 175 -3.83 -0.50 -5.65
C ALA A 175 -3.80 0.05 -7.08
N LEU A 176 -4.55 1.12 -7.38
CA LEU A 176 -4.40 1.82 -8.68
C LEU A 176 -2.98 2.37 -8.86
N ILE A 177 -2.49 3.10 -7.86
CA ILE A 177 -1.19 3.80 -7.92
C ILE A 177 -0.03 2.80 -8.02
N GLU A 178 0.02 1.82 -7.11
CA GLU A 178 1.07 0.81 -7.08
C GLU A 178 0.97 -0.17 -8.24
N GLY A 179 -0.26 -0.50 -8.66
CA GLY A 179 -0.50 -1.39 -9.79
C GLY A 179 0.03 -0.83 -11.10
N ASP A 180 -0.19 0.46 -11.34
CA ASP A 180 0.34 1.18 -12.48
C ASP A 180 1.88 1.18 -12.50
N ALA A 181 2.51 1.55 -11.38
CA ALA A 181 3.96 1.51 -11.22
C ALA A 181 4.54 0.11 -11.42
N THR A 182 3.91 -0.90 -10.82
CA THR A 182 4.33 -2.31 -10.93
C THR A 182 4.22 -2.83 -12.36
N LEU A 183 3.17 -2.47 -13.10
CA LEU A 183 3.01 -2.88 -14.50
C LEU A 183 4.13 -2.32 -15.37
N ALA A 184 4.42 -1.02 -15.25
CA ALA A 184 5.51 -0.37 -15.98
C ALA A 184 6.89 -0.94 -15.57
N GLN A 185 7.09 -1.24 -14.28
CA GLN A 185 8.30 -1.91 -13.77
C GLN A 185 8.50 -3.28 -14.42
N ILE A 186 7.44 -4.09 -14.56
CA ILE A 186 7.50 -5.39 -15.24
C ILE A 186 7.94 -5.21 -16.70
N ASP A 187 7.39 -4.24 -17.42
CA ASP A 187 7.77 -3.94 -18.79
C ASP A 187 9.25 -3.51 -18.92
N PHE A 188 9.75 -2.73 -17.96
CA PHE A 188 11.17 -2.37 -17.86
C PHE A 188 12.08 -3.60 -17.70
N ILE A 189 11.73 -4.51 -16.78
CA ILE A 189 12.47 -5.76 -16.57
C ILE A 189 12.48 -6.60 -17.86
N LEU A 190 11.32 -6.76 -18.49
CA LEU A 190 11.17 -7.60 -19.68
C LEU A 190 11.76 -6.99 -20.96
N GLY A 191 11.91 -5.65 -20.99
CA GLY A 191 12.57 -4.90 -22.06
C GLY A 191 14.05 -5.25 -22.24
N ASP A 192 14.75 -5.58 -21.14
CA ASP A 192 16.15 -6.04 -21.16
C ASP A 192 16.31 -7.44 -20.54
N ILE A 193 16.45 -8.45 -21.41
CA ILE A 193 16.68 -9.85 -21.02
C ILE A 193 17.93 -10.05 -20.14
N ARG A 194 18.92 -9.15 -20.19
CA ARG A 194 20.08 -9.23 -19.29
C ARG A 194 19.69 -8.75 -17.90
N LEU A 195 19.03 -7.60 -17.80
CA LEU A 195 18.48 -7.09 -16.55
C LEU A 195 17.58 -8.15 -15.90
N ALA A 196 16.61 -8.71 -16.63
CA ALA A 196 15.73 -9.76 -16.11
C ALA A 196 16.50 -10.96 -15.54
N ARG A 197 17.53 -11.44 -16.24
CA ARG A 197 18.34 -12.57 -15.76
C ARG A 197 19.13 -12.20 -14.51
N ASP A 198 19.72 -11.01 -14.50
CA ASP A 198 20.59 -10.57 -13.42
C ASP A 198 19.75 -10.27 -12.16
N PHE A 199 18.56 -9.66 -12.31
CA PHE A 199 17.56 -9.50 -11.26
C PHE A 199 17.09 -10.83 -10.67
N LEU A 200 16.71 -11.81 -11.51
CA LEU A 200 16.35 -13.16 -11.03
C LEU A 200 17.50 -13.85 -10.28
N ALA A 201 18.74 -13.68 -10.76
CA ALA A 201 19.90 -14.25 -10.10
C ALA A 201 20.21 -13.57 -8.75
N GLU A 202 19.93 -12.28 -8.62
CA GLU A 202 19.99 -11.55 -7.35
C GLU A 202 18.89 -12.05 -6.40
N LEU A 203 17.63 -12.16 -6.83
CA LEU A 203 16.55 -12.74 -6.01
C LEU A 203 16.85 -14.16 -5.53
N GLU A 204 17.49 -15.00 -6.35
CA GLU A 204 17.91 -16.36 -5.95
C GLU A 204 19.15 -16.39 -5.05
N GLY A 205 20.00 -15.37 -5.15
CA GLY A 205 21.34 -15.33 -4.56
C GLY A 205 21.47 -14.45 -3.31
N GLU A 206 20.55 -13.50 -3.12
CA GLU A 206 20.45 -12.66 -1.95
C GLU A 206 19.66 -13.38 -0.84
N ASP A 207 20.18 -13.33 0.39
CA ASP A 207 19.35 -13.49 1.59
C ASP A 207 18.51 -12.20 1.72
N ILE A 208 17.54 -11.99 0.81
CA ILE A 208 16.47 -11.02 1.05
C ILE A 208 15.68 -11.61 2.20
N SER A 209 15.85 -11.00 3.38
CA SER A 209 15.07 -11.38 4.55
C SER A 209 13.62 -11.07 4.25
N THR A 210 12.77 -12.10 4.26
CA THR A 210 11.32 -11.98 4.35
C THR A 210 10.85 -12.40 5.74
N ASP A 211 11.76 -12.56 6.71
CA ASP A 211 11.44 -13.11 8.02
C ASP A 211 10.40 -12.26 8.76
N GLN A 212 10.42 -10.93 8.61
CA GLN A 212 9.40 -10.05 9.22
C GLN A 212 8.08 -10.15 8.47
N LEU A 213 8.12 -10.09 7.13
CA LEU A 213 6.93 -10.25 6.29
C LEU A 213 6.22 -11.60 6.52
N ASP A 214 6.99 -12.69 6.59
CA ASP A 214 6.52 -14.06 6.79
C ASP A 214 5.98 -14.33 8.20
N SER A 215 6.40 -13.52 9.18
CA SER A 215 5.97 -13.66 10.59
C SER A 215 4.92 -12.64 11.03
N ALA A 216 4.70 -11.60 10.22
CA ALA A 216 3.64 -10.62 10.45
C ALA A 216 2.25 -11.27 10.35
N PRO A 217 1.24 -10.79 11.12
CA PRO A 217 -0.14 -11.21 10.93
C PRO A 217 -0.61 -10.99 9.50
N SER A 218 -1.41 -11.91 8.94
CA SER A 218 -1.90 -11.83 7.54
C SER A 218 -2.59 -10.51 7.22
N ILE A 219 -3.34 -9.93 8.16
CA ILE A 219 -3.98 -8.62 7.96
C ILE A 219 -2.96 -7.51 7.67
N ILE A 220 -1.73 -7.63 8.18
CA ILE A 220 -0.66 -6.65 7.94
C ILE A 220 0.08 -7.01 6.65
N SER A 221 0.57 -8.24 6.53
CA SER A 221 1.40 -8.66 5.39
C SER A 221 0.63 -8.72 4.08
N GLU A 222 -0.60 -9.25 4.07
CA GLU A 222 -1.40 -9.33 2.84
C GLU A 222 -1.93 -7.94 2.43
N THR A 223 -2.30 -7.08 3.39
CA THR A 223 -2.67 -5.67 3.08
C THR A 223 -1.49 -4.89 2.51
N LEU A 224 -0.27 -5.12 2.99
CA LEU A 224 0.95 -4.52 2.44
C LEU A 224 1.18 -4.94 0.99
N LEU A 225 0.97 -6.22 0.67
CA LEU A 225 1.26 -6.78 -0.66
C LEU A 225 0.13 -6.58 -1.68
N PHE A 226 -1.10 -6.35 -1.21
CA PHE A 226 -2.29 -6.25 -2.07
C PHE A 226 -2.14 -5.22 -3.20
N PRO A 227 -1.69 -3.98 -2.95
CA PRO A 227 -1.55 -2.98 -4.01
C PRO A 227 -0.59 -3.37 -5.13
N TYR A 228 0.49 -4.08 -4.79
CA TYR A 228 1.47 -4.53 -5.79
C TYR A 228 0.97 -5.74 -6.58
N GLY A 229 0.35 -6.71 -5.90
CA GLY A 229 -0.14 -7.92 -6.53
C GLY A 229 -1.45 -7.71 -7.29
N GLN A 230 -2.53 -7.42 -6.55
CA GLN A 230 -3.87 -7.26 -7.12
C GLN A 230 -4.00 -5.94 -7.89
N GLY A 231 -3.32 -4.88 -7.45
CA GLY A 231 -3.25 -3.65 -8.23
C GLY A 231 -2.59 -3.84 -9.60
N GLN A 232 -1.53 -4.66 -9.69
CA GLN A 232 -0.91 -4.97 -10.98
C GLN A 232 -1.86 -5.74 -11.90
N GLU A 233 -2.63 -6.71 -11.38
CA GLU A 233 -3.64 -7.42 -12.14
C GLU A 233 -4.74 -6.47 -12.66
N PHE A 234 -5.19 -5.53 -11.81
CA PHE A 234 -6.13 -4.48 -12.18
C PHE A 234 -5.57 -3.55 -13.27
N ALA A 235 -4.34 -3.04 -13.11
CA ALA A 235 -3.68 -2.20 -14.10
C ALA A 235 -3.49 -2.92 -15.44
N GLN A 236 -3.08 -4.20 -15.41
CA GLN A 236 -2.96 -5.03 -16.61
C GLN A 236 -4.30 -5.20 -17.32
N PHE A 237 -5.39 -5.39 -16.58
CA PHE A 237 -6.73 -5.49 -17.16
C PHE A 237 -7.13 -4.20 -17.88
N LEU A 238 -6.92 -3.03 -17.25
CA LEU A 238 -7.18 -1.74 -17.90
C LEU A 238 -6.31 -1.55 -19.15
N TYR A 239 -5.03 -1.91 -19.06
CA TYR A 239 -4.11 -1.86 -20.18
C TYR A 239 -4.57 -2.75 -21.35
N ASP A 240 -5.08 -3.95 -21.07
CA ASP A 240 -5.58 -4.85 -22.12
C ASP A 240 -6.84 -4.30 -22.82
N GLU A 241 -7.67 -3.52 -22.11
CA GLU A 241 -8.88 -2.90 -22.64
C GLU A 241 -8.61 -1.63 -23.47
N GLY A 242 -7.64 -0.80 -23.06
CA GLY A 242 -7.41 0.49 -23.72
C GLY A 242 -5.97 1.03 -23.72
N GLY A 243 -5.00 0.25 -23.25
CA GLY A 243 -3.60 0.68 -23.07
C GLY A 243 -3.45 1.67 -21.91
N TRP A 244 -2.33 2.42 -21.93
CA TRP A 244 -2.04 3.43 -20.90
C TRP A 244 -3.14 4.49 -20.76
N ASP A 245 -3.77 4.91 -21.86
CA ASP A 245 -4.89 5.87 -21.83
C ASP A 245 -6.03 5.41 -20.89
N MET A 246 -6.26 4.10 -20.77
CA MET A 246 -7.31 3.55 -19.89
C MET A 246 -6.92 3.63 -18.40
N ILE A 247 -5.63 3.50 -18.10
CA ILE A 247 -5.11 3.67 -16.74
C ILE A 247 -5.11 5.16 -16.39
N ASP A 248 -4.74 6.03 -17.33
CA ASP A 248 -4.77 7.49 -17.15
C ASP A 248 -6.21 7.99 -16.87
N ASP A 249 -7.20 7.45 -17.58
CA ASP A 249 -8.63 7.73 -17.31
C ASP A 249 -9.06 7.28 -15.90
N ALA A 250 -8.41 6.26 -15.33
CA ALA A 250 -8.68 5.78 -13.99
C ALA A 250 -8.20 6.72 -12.89
N TYR A 251 -7.15 7.52 -13.12
CA TYR A 251 -6.79 8.62 -12.20
C TYR A 251 -7.91 9.68 -12.13
N ALA A 252 -8.63 9.94 -13.23
CA ALA A 252 -9.76 10.86 -13.20
C ALA A 252 -10.99 10.29 -12.48
N ASN A 253 -11.11 8.96 -12.36
CA ASN A 253 -12.20 8.26 -11.68
C ASN A 253 -11.62 7.03 -10.96
N PRO A 254 -10.94 7.22 -9.81
CA PRO A 254 -10.23 6.14 -9.15
C PRO A 254 -11.18 5.05 -8.65
N PRO A 255 -10.69 3.80 -8.49
CA PRO A 255 -11.46 2.77 -7.82
C PRO A 255 -11.72 3.18 -6.36
N THR A 256 -12.89 2.80 -5.85
CA THR A 256 -13.42 3.20 -4.54
C THR A 256 -13.59 2.03 -3.59
N THR A 257 -13.41 0.79 -4.07
CA THR A 257 -13.54 -0.44 -3.27
C THR A 257 -12.47 -1.44 -3.67
N THR A 258 -12.02 -2.28 -2.73
CA THR A 258 -11.12 -3.40 -3.05
C THR A 258 -11.79 -4.45 -3.94
N GLU A 259 -13.12 -4.52 -3.94
CA GLU A 259 -13.89 -5.34 -4.88
C GLU A 259 -13.65 -4.92 -6.34
N GLN A 260 -13.59 -3.61 -6.62
CA GLN A 260 -13.28 -3.13 -7.97
C GLN A 260 -11.86 -3.51 -8.43
N ILE A 261 -10.92 -3.64 -7.49
CA ILE A 261 -9.56 -4.11 -7.78
C ILE A 261 -9.55 -5.62 -8.06
N LEU A 262 -10.26 -6.39 -7.22
CA LEU A 262 -10.36 -7.86 -7.34
C LEU A 262 -11.17 -8.30 -8.57
N HIS A 263 -12.16 -7.49 -8.97
CA HIS A 263 -13.08 -7.74 -10.09
C HIS A 263 -13.12 -6.50 -11.02
N PRO A 264 -12.08 -6.27 -11.84
CA PRO A 264 -11.93 -5.06 -12.67
C PRO A 264 -13.09 -4.77 -13.63
N GLU A 265 -13.89 -5.78 -14.00
CA GLU A 265 -15.10 -5.59 -14.79
C GLU A 265 -16.14 -4.73 -14.07
N LYS A 266 -16.25 -4.82 -12.74
CA LYS A 266 -17.18 -4.02 -11.92
C LYS A 266 -16.81 -2.54 -11.96
N TYR A 267 -15.50 -2.25 -11.93
CA TYR A 267 -14.97 -0.90 -12.12
C TYR A 267 -15.39 -0.32 -13.48
N LEU A 268 -15.25 -1.09 -14.58
CA LEU A 268 -15.66 -0.63 -15.91
C LEU A 268 -17.17 -0.46 -16.07
N GLU A 269 -17.95 -1.25 -15.35
CA GLU A 269 -19.40 -1.11 -15.29
C GLU A 269 -19.85 0.10 -14.44
N GLY A 270 -18.93 0.71 -13.69
CA GLY A 270 -19.18 1.82 -12.79
C GLY A 270 -20.00 1.42 -11.57
N GLU A 271 -19.81 0.18 -11.10
CA GLU A 271 -20.44 -0.31 -9.88
C GLU A 271 -19.82 0.38 -8.67
N GLU A 272 -20.64 1.09 -7.88
CA GLU A 272 -20.22 1.71 -6.63
C GLU A 272 -20.55 0.79 -5.45
N GLY A 273 -19.76 0.86 -4.39
CA GLY A 273 -20.09 0.21 -3.12
C GLY A 273 -21.42 0.71 -2.55
N ILE A 274 -22.19 -0.19 -1.94
CA ILE A 274 -23.42 0.10 -1.23
C ILE A 274 -23.06 0.85 0.07
N ASP A 275 -23.57 2.07 0.19
CA ASP A 275 -23.52 2.85 1.44
C ASP A 275 -24.26 2.12 2.58
N VAL A 276 -23.50 1.41 3.43
CA VAL A 276 -24.01 0.82 4.66
C VAL A 276 -23.91 1.85 5.79
N ALA A 277 -25.04 2.14 6.43
CA ALA A 277 -25.04 3.08 7.54
C ALA A 277 -24.18 2.56 8.71
N SER A 278 -23.21 3.36 9.14
CA SER A 278 -22.40 3.04 10.32
C SER A 278 -23.31 2.74 11.52
N PRO A 279 -23.08 1.62 12.24
CA PRO A 279 -23.85 1.31 13.42
C PRO A 279 -23.83 2.45 14.44
N ASP A 280 -24.95 2.71 15.12
CA ASP A 280 -25.02 3.82 16.08
C ASP A 280 -23.93 3.66 17.17
N PRO A 281 -22.97 4.59 17.30
CA PRO A 281 -21.87 4.48 18.27
C PRO A 281 -22.37 4.55 19.73
N THR A 282 -23.61 5.00 19.94
CA THR A 282 -24.27 4.95 21.26
C THR A 282 -24.85 3.57 21.60
N ALA A 283 -24.71 2.58 20.72
CA ALA A 283 -25.01 1.18 20.99
C ALA A 283 -24.01 0.50 21.96
N GLY A 284 -22.93 1.19 22.35
CA GLY A 284 -22.08 0.77 23.46
C GLY A 284 -22.90 0.50 24.73
N PRO A 285 -22.55 -0.50 25.57
CA PRO A 285 -23.43 -0.97 26.64
C PRO A 285 -23.62 -0.03 27.83
N GLY A 286 -23.17 1.24 27.77
CA GLY A 286 -23.50 2.29 28.73
C GLY A 286 -22.41 3.34 28.94
N ASP A 287 -22.41 3.96 30.13
CA ASP A 287 -21.39 4.94 30.55
C ASP A 287 -19.98 4.31 30.55
N GLY A 288 -18.98 5.04 30.02
CA GLY A 288 -17.57 4.63 30.03
C GLY A 288 -17.06 4.01 28.72
N TRP A 289 -17.94 3.77 27.76
CA TRP A 289 -17.58 3.34 26.41
C TRP A 289 -17.25 4.54 25.53
N ARG A 290 -16.19 4.42 24.75
CA ARG A 290 -15.85 5.34 23.67
C ARG A 290 -15.70 4.57 22.36
N THR A 291 -16.12 5.16 21.26
CA THR A 291 -15.74 4.68 19.94
C THR A 291 -14.23 4.83 19.79
N ILE A 292 -13.58 3.75 19.39
CA ILE A 292 -12.15 3.72 19.06
C ILE A 292 -11.92 3.65 17.55
N ASP A 293 -12.88 3.10 16.80
CA ASP A 293 -12.79 2.99 15.34
C ASP A 293 -14.17 2.87 14.65
N GLU A 294 -14.27 3.35 13.40
CA GLU A 294 -15.47 3.32 12.53
C GLU A 294 -15.06 3.23 11.04
N ASP A 295 -15.18 2.05 10.42
CA ASP A 295 -14.67 1.88 9.05
C ASP A 295 -15.45 0.84 8.21
N THR A 296 -14.99 0.66 6.96
CA THR A 296 -15.39 -0.39 6.02
C THR A 296 -14.21 -1.33 5.81
N MET A 297 -14.42 -2.65 5.96
CA MET A 297 -13.36 -3.64 5.69
C MET A 297 -13.16 -3.87 4.19
N GLY A 298 -14.24 -3.90 3.41
CA GLY A 298 -14.15 -4.26 2.00
C GLY A 298 -14.04 -5.76 1.76
N GLU A 299 -14.21 -6.17 0.50
CA GLU A 299 -14.10 -7.59 0.11
C GLU A 299 -12.76 -8.20 0.51
N PHE A 300 -11.66 -7.47 0.27
CA PHE A 300 -10.32 -8.00 0.48
C PHE A 300 -10.04 -8.30 1.96
N GLN A 301 -10.26 -7.35 2.87
CA GLN A 301 -9.96 -7.60 4.29
C GLN A 301 -10.95 -8.59 4.93
N ILE A 302 -12.19 -8.66 4.42
CA ILE A 302 -13.12 -9.73 4.79
C ILE A 302 -12.57 -11.10 4.38
N SER A 303 -11.95 -11.22 3.21
CA SER A 303 -11.34 -12.46 2.77
C SER A 303 -10.22 -12.91 3.73
N ILE A 304 -9.37 -11.99 4.19
CA ILE A 304 -8.33 -12.28 5.20
C ILE A 304 -8.97 -12.76 6.50
N LEU A 305 -9.98 -12.04 7.01
CA LEU A 305 -10.69 -12.41 8.24
C LEU A 305 -11.30 -13.81 8.17
N LEU A 306 -11.88 -14.17 7.02
CA LEU A 306 -12.44 -15.51 6.78
C LEU A 306 -11.35 -16.59 6.71
N GLY A 307 -10.17 -16.27 6.16
CA GLY A 307 -9.01 -17.15 6.12
C GLY A 307 -8.45 -17.47 7.51
N GLU A 308 -8.28 -16.45 8.34
CA GLU A 308 -7.80 -16.56 9.72
C GLU A 308 -8.81 -17.30 10.63
N GLY A 309 -10.11 -17.15 10.37
CA GLY A 309 -11.20 -17.79 11.13
C GLY A 309 -11.24 -19.32 11.07
N GLY A 310 -10.55 -19.94 10.09
CA GLY A 310 -10.27 -21.38 10.03
C GLY A 310 -11.30 -22.28 9.31
N ASP A 311 -10.80 -23.46 8.90
CA ASP A 311 -11.43 -24.57 8.14
C ASP A 311 -11.83 -24.31 6.68
N LEU A 312 -11.72 -23.08 6.18
CA LEU A 312 -11.97 -22.76 4.77
C LEU A 312 -10.69 -22.91 3.94
N SER A 313 -10.78 -23.57 2.79
CA SER A 313 -9.73 -23.48 1.77
C SER A 313 -9.71 -22.08 1.13
N GLU A 314 -8.62 -21.66 0.51
CA GLU A 314 -8.52 -20.42 -0.29
C GLU A 314 -9.75 -20.21 -1.20
N ARG A 315 -10.13 -21.24 -1.97
CA ARG A 315 -11.32 -21.16 -2.84
C ARG A 315 -12.65 -20.96 -2.10
N GLN A 316 -12.76 -21.44 -0.86
CA GLN A 316 -13.95 -21.22 -0.06
C GLN A 316 -13.98 -19.82 0.54
N VAL A 317 -12.80 -19.25 0.84
CA VAL A 317 -12.66 -17.85 1.25
C VAL A 317 -13.04 -16.95 0.08
N GLU A 318 -12.43 -17.15 -1.09
CA GLU A 318 -12.74 -16.44 -2.35
C GLU A 318 -14.26 -16.40 -2.61
N VAL A 319 -14.91 -17.56 -2.65
CA VAL A 319 -16.37 -17.65 -2.90
C VAL A 319 -17.22 -17.04 -1.77
N ALA A 320 -16.70 -17.00 -0.54
CA ALA A 320 -17.44 -16.46 0.60
C ALA A 320 -17.28 -14.94 0.77
N SER A 321 -16.20 -14.35 0.25
CA SER A 321 -16.00 -12.90 0.16
C SER A 321 -16.54 -12.33 -1.15
N GLU A 322 -16.62 -13.12 -2.23
CA GLU A 322 -17.18 -12.70 -3.51
C GLU A 322 -18.63 -12.23 -3.38
N GLY A 323 -18.95 -11.11 -4.03
CA GLY A 323 -20.29 -10.52 -4.02
C GLY A 323 -20.58 -9.72 -2.75
N TRP A 324 -19.55 -9.33 -2.00
CA TRP A 324 -19.62 -8.21 -1.08
C TRP A 324 -20.21 -7.00 -1.82
N GLY A 325 -21.20 -6.33 -1.24
CA GLY A 325 -21.75 -5.11 -1.83
C GLY A 325 -21.40 -3.86 -1.04
N GLY A 326 -21.08 -4.00 0.25
CA GLY A 326 -20.77 -2.90 1.15
C GLY A 326 -20.79 -3.34 2.60
N ASP A 327 -19.97 -2.72 3.45
CA ASP A 327 -20.01 -2.95 4.90
C ASP A 327 -19.63 -1.71 5.71
N ALA A 328 -20.04 -1.68 6.97
CA ALA A 328 -19.63 -0.68 7.93
C ALA A 328 -19.59 -1.27 9.34
N TYR A 329 -18.50 -1.04 10.06
CA TYR A 329 -18.35 -1.43 11.45
C TYR A 329 -18.06 -0.25 12.37
N THR A 330 -18.34 -0.46 13.65
CA THR A 330 -17.94 0.43 14.74
C THR A 330 -17.35 -0.41 15.85
N VAL A 331 -16.15 -0.04 16.30
CA VAL A 331 -15.52 -0.61 17.50
C VAL A 331 -15.59 0.39 18.62
N SER A 332 -16.18 -0.02 19.74
CA SER A 332 -16.23 0.74 20.97
C SER A 332 -15.49 0.00 22.08
N ALA A 333 -14.85 0.75 22.97
CA ALA A 333 -14.09 0.15 24.04
C ALA A 333 -14.16 0.93 25.36
N THR A 334 -13.92 0.20 26.44
CA THR A 334 -13.57 0.72 27.77
C THR A 334 -12.05 0.58 27.99
N GLU A 335 -11.59 0.60 29.25
CA GLU A 335 -10.20 0.26 29.59
C GLU A 335 -9.88 -1.22 29.35
N ASP A 336 -10.85 -2.13 29.57
CA ASP A 336 -10.61 -3.59 29.61
C ASP A 336 -11.49 -4.41 28.65
N GLU A 337 -12.45 -3.78 27.97
CA GLU A 337 -13.45 -4.48 27.14
C GLU A 337 -13.67 -3.77 25.80
N GLU A 338 -13.86 -4.56 24.73
CA GLU A 338 -14.19 -4.12 23.36
C GLU A 338 -15.54 -4.71 22.90
N VAL A 339 -16.26 -3.95 22.07
CA VAL A 339 -17.48 -4.38 21.36
C VAL A 339 -17.39 -3.93 19.92
N ILE A 340 -17.62 -4.88 19.01
CA ILE A 340 -17.75 -4.65 17.57
C ILE A 340 -19.24 -4.72 17.22
N VAL A 341 -19.72 -3.73 16.47
CA VAL A 341 -20.98 -3.82 15.73
C VAL A 341 -20.64 -3.71 14.26
N TRP A 342 -21.07 -4.67 13.46
CA TRP A 342 -20.74 -4.76 12.04
C TRP A 342 -21.99 -5.11 11.23
N GLN A 343 -22.20 -4.38 10.14
CA GLN A 343 -23.27 -4.63 9.18
C GLN A 343 -22.65 -4.74 7.78
N SER A 344 -23.09 -5.74 7.01
CA SER A 344 -22.71 -5.91 5.61
C SER A 344 -23.93 -6.20 4.73
N GLU A 345 -23.86 -5.75 3.49
CA GLU A 345 -24.80 -6.01 2.39
C GLU A 345 -24.04 -6.75 1.28
N TRP A 346 -24.73 -7.63 0.56
CA TRP A 346 -24.12 -8.54 -0.42
C TRP A 346 -24.98 -8.57 -1.69
N ASP A 347 -24.35 -8.36 -2.85
CA ASP A 347 -25.01 -8.32 -4.16
C ASP A 347 -25.46 -9.69 -4.63
N SER A 348 -24.74 -10.73 -4.19
CA SER A 348 -25.09 -12.10 -4.46
C SER A 348 -24.97 -12.95 -3.20
N THR A 349 -25.76 -14.02 -3.15
CA THR A 349 -25.53 -15.10 -2.19
C THR A 349 -24.69 -16.14 -2.92
N GLY A 350 -23.39 -16.21 -2.63
CA GLY A 350 -22.49 -17.21 -3.22
C GLY A 350 -22.97 -18.66 -3.17
#